data_AF-A0A535T8M3-F1
#
_entry.id   AF-A0A535T8M3-F1
#
_cell.length_a   1.000
_cell.length_b   1.000
_cell.length_c   1.000
_cell.angle_alpha   90.00
_cell.angle_beta   90.00
_cell.angle_gamma   90.00
#
_symmetry.space_group_name_H-M   'P 1'
#
loop_
_entity.id
_entity.type
_entity.pdbx_description
1 polymer ?
#
loop_
_entity_poly.entity_id
_entity_poly.type
_entity_poly.pdbx_seq_one_letter_code
_entity_poly.pdbx_strand_id
1 'polypeptide(L)'
;LRRLVIAARHSAAYERQAEDLVASWSIERAEQVARAFTCYFHLANLAEEHQRVRALRERDQGPDPLPESLDATMKEVLREMDTRGFNQMLKKLRVHPVFTAHPTEARRRAVVTAISRVAVQLERVHDESASATDRSDSLRRLLEEIDILWRTGQLRSTELHPLDEVRALMAVFDETLFNILPDVCRAFELAIFSSDDPGRGSAESFLRFGSWVGGDRDGNPSVTAKVTEETMAIQAEHVLLALENATTRIGRSLTVDEATTPPSRALRKRLAMAAAADPVRFAEIAKRSPSEPHRQYLLYLSDRIRATRLGGAGCYAEPHDLMDDLTVVAGSLIAAGDRRLADGELRRLVWQVQTFGFHLASLEVRQHSSRLTPNDEMLETFRAIKRIQDRYGVDACRRFIVSFTRSASDIAKVFELAELATGGKPPVLDVVPLFETQADLEQAVSILKQTLALAPVKTRGKELEVMLGYSDSAKEVGPVTATFALYGAQAELARWAKNTGVRLTIFHGRGGALGRGGGPANRAILAQAPGSLDYRFKVTEQGEVIFARYGNPAIAKRHLEQVMSAVVLASTPRVQQRVSDAARNFEGVAAGVSTAARAAYRALVETEGF
;
A
#
# COMPACT_ATOMS: atom_id res chain seq x y z
N LEU A 1 -21.75 -32.87 -11.65
CA LEU A 1 -20.53 -32.51 -10.89
C LEU A 1 -20.82 -31.89 -9.51
N ARG A 2 -21.33 -30.64 -9.38
CA ARG A 2 -21.49 -29.97 -8.06
C ARG A 2 -22.15 -30.81 -6.96
N ARG A 3 -23.28 -31.49 -7.25
CA ARG A 3 -23.96 -32.38 -6.29
C ARG A 3 -23.08 -33.55 -5.83
N LEU A 4 -22.37 -34.18 -6.77
CA LEU A 4 -21.46 -35.29 -6.48
C LEU A 4 -20.30 -34.84 -5.59
N VAL A 5 -19.69 -33.68 -5.90
CA VAL A 5 -18.58 -33.11 -5.11
C VAL A 5 -19.03 -32.73 -3.68
N ILE A 6 -20.28 -32.24 -3.52
CA ILE A 6 -20.83 -31.99 -2.18
C ILE A 6 -21.02 -33.31 -1.41
N ALA A 7 -21.59 -34.32 -2.06
CA ALA A 7 -21.81 -35.63 -1.45
C ALA A 7 -20.49 -36.37 -1.12
N ALA A 8 -19.44 -36.16 -1.92
CA ALA A 8 -18.11 -36.74 -1.73
C ALA A 8 -17.46 -36.37 -0.38
N ARG A 9 -17.83 -35.22 0.21
CA ARG A 9 -17.39 -34.83 1.56
C ARG A 9 -17.77 -35.82 2.65
N HIS A 10 -18.76 -36.67 2.39
CA HIS A 10 -19.28 -37.65 3.34
C HIS A 10 -19.05 -39.10 2.90
N SER A 11 -18.57 -39.34 1.67
CA SER A 11 -18.30 -40.70 1.16
C SER A 11 -17.42 -40.70 -0.08
N ALA A 12 -16.35 -41.49 -0.03
CA ALA A 12 -15.42 -41.73 -1.15
C ALA A 12 -16.08 -42.38 -2.39
N ALA A 13 -17.29 -42.97 -2.24
CA ALA A 13 -18.02 -43.50 -3.38
C ALA A 13 -18.47 -42.39 -4.36
N TYR A 14 -18.85 -41.22 -3.84
CA TYR A 14 -19.24 -40.09 -4.68
C TYR A 14 -18.03 -39.35 -5.29
N GLU A 15 -16.85 -39.47 -4.67
CA GLU A 15 -15.59 -38.98 -5.25
C GLU A 15 -15.28 -39.74 -6.54
N ARG A 16 -15.27 -41.08 -6.50
CA ARG A 16 -15.10 -41.91 -7.70
C ARG A 16 -16.14 -41.61 -8.78
N GLN A 17 -17.41 -41.46 -8.40
CA GLN A 17 -18.46 -41.07 -9.37
C GLN A 17 -18.22 -39.68 -9.99
N ALA A 18 -17.62 -38.75 -9.24
CA ALA A 18 -17.25 -37.44 -9.77
C ALA A 18 -16.06 -37.55 -10.74
N GLU A 19 -15.06 -38.36 -10.42
CA GLU A 19 -13.91 -38.66 -11.30
C GLU A 19 -14.37 -39.30 -12.61
N ASP A 20 -15.17 -40.37 -12.54
CA ASP A 20 -15.74 -41.04 -13.71
C ASP A 20 -16.56 -40.08 -14.58
N LEU A 21 -17.36 -39.21 -13.95
CA LEU A 21 -18.13 -38.20 -14.67
C LEU A 21 -17.22 -37.21 -15.39
N VAL A 22 -16.15 -36.72 -14.75
CA VAL A 22 -15.21 -35.79 -15.38
C VAL A 22 -14.43 -36.47 -16.50
N ALA A 23 -13.99 -37.71 -16.30
CA ALA A 23 -13.28 -38.51 -17.30
C ALA A 23 -14.15 -38.83 -18.53
N SER A 24 -15.47 -38.87 -18.38
CA SER A 24 -16.40 -39.09 -19.49
C SER A 24 -16.57 -37.89 -20.44
N TRP A 25 -16.04 -36.71 -20.10
CA TRP A 25 -16.24 -35.50 -20.90
C TRP A 25 -15.27 -35.40 -22.07
N SER A 26 -15.77 -34.84 -23.18
CA SER A 26 -14.88 -34.30 -24.21
C SER A 26 -14.14 -33.07 -23.70
N ILE A 27 -13.03 -32.69 -24.35
CA ILE A 27 -12.25 -31.50 -23.97
C ILE A 27 -13.12 -30.24 -24.03
N GLU A 28 -13.97 -30.12 -25.05
CA GLU A 28 -14.88 -28.99 -25.23
C GLU A 28 -15.89 -28.92 -24.07
N ARG A 29 -16.41 -30.06 -23.64
CA ARG A 29 -17.34 -30.11 -22.50
C ARG A 29 -16.63 -29.75 -21.20
N ALA A 30 -15.42 -30.23 -20.99
CA ALA A 30 -14.61 -29.89 -19.83
C ALA A 30 -14.34 -28.37 -19.78
N GLU A 31 -14.00 -27.75 -20.90
CA GLU A 31 -13.80 -26.29 -21.00
C GLU A 31 -15.08 -25.51 -20.66
N GLN A 32 -16.23 -25.91 -21.22
CA GLN A 32 -17.52 -25.27 -20.93
C GLN A 32 -17.87 -25.35 -19.43
N VAL A 33 -17.65 -26.51 -18.82
CA VAL A 33 -17.93 -26.71 -17.39
C VAL A 33 -16.96 -25.91 -16.53
N ALA A 34 -15.67 -25.90 -16.87
CA ALA A 34 -14.67 -25.08 -16.18
C ALA A 34 -15.05 -23.59 -16.23
N ARG A 35 -15.39 -23.07 -17.42
CA ARG A 35 -15.86 -21.69 -17.61
C ARG A 35 -17.10 -21.40 -16.76
N ALA A 36 -18.01 -22.36 -16.65
CA ALA A 36 -19.21 -22.20 -15.85
C ALA A 36 -18.92 -22.04 -14.36
N PHE A 37 -18.03 -22.87 -13.82
CA PHE A 37 -17.58 -22.75 -12.44
C PHE A 37 -16.80 -21.46 -12.22
N THR A 38 -15.94 -21.04 -13.15
CA THR A 38 -15.23 -19.75 -13.08
C THR A 38 -16.20 -18.58 -12.95
N CYS A 39 -17.21 -18.48 -13.83
CA CYS A 39 -18.23 -17.43 -13.75
C CYS A 39 -19.03 -17.51 -12.45
N TYR A 40 -19.44 -18.72 -12.04
CA TYR A 40 -20.13 -18.93 -10.77
C TYR A 40 -19.32 -18.42 -9.58
N PHE A 41 -18.02 -18.73 -9.51
CA PHE A 41 -17.16 -18.27 -8.42
C PHE A 41 -16.91 -16.77 -8.45
N HIS A 42 -16.81 -16.14 -9.63
CA HIS A 42 -16.77 -14.68 -9.73
C HIS A 42 -18.03 -14.03 -9.13
N LEU A 43 -19.22 -14.55 -9.48
CA LEU A 43 -20.49 -14.02 -8.96
C LEU A 43 -20.66 -14.31 -7.46
N ALA A 44 -20.26 -15.50 -7.00
CA ALA A 44 -20.31 -15.85 -5.57
C ALA A 44 -19.40 -14.94 -4.73
N ASN A 45 -18.17 -14.69 -5.20
CA ASN A 45 -17.23 -13.79 -4.54
C ASN A 45 -17.79 -12.35 -4.50
N LEU A 46 -18.38 -11.88 -5.61
CA LEU A 46 -19.00 -10.55 -5.66
C LEU A 46 -20.19 -10.42 -4.72
N ALA A 47 -21.04 -11.45 -4.63
CA ALA A 47 -22.17 -11.45 -3.69
C ALA A 47 -21.68 -11.43 -2.23
N GLU A 48 -20.63 -12.18 -1.91
CA GLU A 48 -20.01 -12.16 -0.59
C GLU A 48 -19.41 -10.78 -0.26
N GLU A 49 -18.73 -10.15 -1.22
CA GLU A 49 -18.19 -8.80 -1.11
C GLU A 49 -19.28 -7.77 -0.84
N HIS A 50 -20.39 -7.82 -1.59
CA HIS A 50 -21.55 -6.95 -1.39
C HIS A 50 -22.16 -7.15 0.00
N GLN A 51 -22.32 -8.39 0.46
CA GLN A 51 -22.81 -8.66 1.82
C GLN A 51 -21.86 -8.14 2.90
N ARG A 52 -20.54 -8.22 2.68
CA ARG A 52 -19.54 -7.61 3.58
C ARG A 52 -19.72 -6.09 3.67
N VAL A 53 -19.90 -5.41 2.55
CA VAL A 53 -20.16 -3.95 2.53
C VAL A 53 -21.45 -3.60 3.27
N ARG A 54 -22.54 -4.35 3.05
CA ARG A 54 -23.80 -4.14 3.78
C ARG A 54 -23.64 -4.30 5.28
N ALA A 55 -22.99 -5.40 5.71
CA ALA A 55 -22.73 -5.65 7.13
C ALA A 55 -21.85 -4.56 7.78
N LEU A 56 -20.91 -3.97 7.03
CA LEU A 56 -20.13 -2.82 7.51
C LEU A 56 -21.01 -1.58 7.71
N ARG A 57 -21.89 -1.26 6.74
CA ARG A 57 -22.80 -0.11 6.83
C ARG A 57 -23.80 -0.26 7.99
N GLU A 58 -24.39 -1.44 8.16
CA GLU A 58 -25.33 -1.73 9.25
C GLU A 58 -24.68 -1.54 10.62
N ARG A 59 -23.42 -1.95 10.79
CA ARG A 59 -22.68 -1.77 12.05
C ARG A 59 -22.29 -0.32 12.33
N ASP A 60 -22.06 0.49 11.29
CA ASP A 60 -21.69 1.90 11.40
C ASP A 60 -22.88 2.81 11.73
N GLN A 61 -24.11 2.30 11.66
CA GLN A 61 -25.33 3.02 12.05
C GLN A 61 -25.68 2.90 13.55
N GLY A 62 -24.90 2.13 14.32
CA GLY A 62 -25.11 1.97 15.76
C GLY A 62 -24.72 3.22 16.57
N PRO A 63 -25.20 3.36 17.83
CA PRO A 63 -24.84 4.47 18.71
C PRO A 63 -23.39 4.42 19.21
N ASP A 64 -22.77 3.24 19.20
CA ASP A 64 -21.38 3.02 19.62
C ASP A 64 -20.42 3.07 18.41
N PRO A 65 -19.21 3.64 18.57
CA PRO A 65 -18.20 3.59 17.52
C PRO A 65 -17.89 2.15 17.11
N LEU A 66 -17.75 1.92 15.80
CA LEU A 66 -17.38 0.62 15.27
C LEU A 66 -16.08 0.14 15.96
N PRO A 67 -16.03 -1.08 16.53
CA PRO A 67 -14.81 -1.60 17.15
C PRO A 67 -13.64 -1.56 16.16
N GLU A 68 -12.44 -1.25 16.64
CA GLU A 68 -11.23 -1.14 15.79
C GLU A 68 -11.34 -0.04 14.73
N SER A 69 -12.27 0.91 14.89
CA SER A 69 -12.22 2.19 14.18
C SER A 69 -11.12 3.06 14.75
N LEU A 70 -10.74 4.08 13.99
CA LEU A 70 -9.78 5.09 14.44
C LEU A 70 -10.29 5.84 15.66
N ASP A 71 -11.57 6.22 15.69
CA ASP A 71 -12.19 6.89 16.85
C ASP A 71 -12.13 6.05 18.13
N ALA A 72 -12.59 4.79 18.06
CA ALA A 72 -12.53 3.88 19.21
C ALA A 72 -11.09 3.69 19.72
N THR A 73 -10.15 3.53 18.79
CA THR A 73 -8.73 3.31 19.10
C THR A 73 -8.11 4.54 19.76
N MET A 74 -8.32 5.72 19.18
CA MET A 74 -7.70 6.94 19.71
C MET A 74 -8.30 7.35 21.06
N LYS A 75 -9.58 7.08 21.31
CA LYS A 75 -10.18 7.24 22.64
C LYS A 75 -9.51 6.37 23.70
N GLU A 76 -9.10 5.14 23.37
CA GLU A 76 -8.34 4.28 24.28
C GLU A 76 -6.92 4.84 24.49
N VAL A 77 -6.21 5.16 23.41
CA VAL A 77 -4.83 5.65 23.45
C VAL A 77 -4.70 6.97 24.21
N LEU A 78 -5.61 7.92 24.00
CA LEU A 78 -5.61 9.22 24.67
C LEU A 78 -5.89 9.12 26.18
N ARG A 79 -6.48 8.02 26.66
CA ARG A 79 -6.64 7.76 28.11
C ARG A 79 -5.36 7.23 28.75
N GLU A 80 -4.48 6.58 27.97
CA GLU A 80 -3.27 5.93 28.46
C GLU A 80 -1.99 6.78 28.26
N MET A 81 -1.97 7.72 27.31
CA MET A 81 -0.77 8.48 26.94
C MET A 81 -0.84 9.95 27.35
N ASP A 82 0.30 10.49 27.81
CA ASP A 82 0.48 11.93 28.01
C ASP A 82 0.73 12.67 26.67
N THR A 83 0.67 14.00 26.69
CA THR A 83 0.85 14.84 25.49
C THR A 83 2.20 14.61 24.81
N ARG A 84 3.25 14.32 25.58
CA ARG A 84 4.60 14.06 25.02
C ARG A 84 4.63 12.73 24.28
N GLY A 85 4.14 11.65 24.89
CA GLY A 85 4.05 10.34 24.29
C GLY A 85 3.16 10.34 23.06
N PHE A 86 2.02 11.04 23.11
CA PHE A 86 1.12 11.21 21.98
C PHE A 86 1.79 11.91 20.79
N ASN A 87 2.48 13.04 21.02
CA ASN A 87 3.22 13.73 19.95
C ASN A 87 4.37 12.89 19.39
N GLN A 88 5.02 12.06 20.21
CA GLN A 88 6.05 11.13 19.74
C GLN A 88 5.46 10.02 18.87
N MET A 89 4.30 9.47 19.26
CA MET A 89 3.55 8.52 18.45
C MET A 89 3.21 9.11 17.08
N LEU A 90 2.63 10.32 17.02
CA LEU A 90 2.28 10.97 15.75
C LEU A 90 3.48 11.10 14.80
N LYS A 91 4.66 11.46 15.32
CA LYS A 91 5.90 11.57 14.53
C LYS A 91 6.44 10.23 14.02
N LYS A 92 6.10 9.12 14.69
CA LYS A 92 6.55 7.78 14.32
C LYS A 92 5.58 7.05 13.41
N LEU A 93 4.28 7.33 13.59
CA LEU A 93 3.18 6.57 13.01
C LEU A 93 3.34 6.44 11.50
N ARG A 94 3.47 5.20 11.03
CA ARG A 94 3.59 4.89 9.61
C ARG A 94 2.99 3.53 9.30
N VAL A 95 2.10 3.49 8.33
CA VAL A 95 1.58 2.25 7.74
C VAL A 95 1.97 2.24 6.26
N HIS A 96 2.67 1.19 5.83
CA HIS A 96 3.30 1.11 4.52
C HIS A 96 3.02 -0.24 3.83
N PRO A 97 1.85 -0.41 3.19
CA PRO A 97 1.56 -1.57 2.37
C PRO A 97 2.42 -1.55 1.08
N VAL A 98 2.98 -2.70 0.70
CA VAL A 98 3.79 -2.87 -0.51
C VAL A 98 3.15 -3.90 -1.44
N PHE A 99 2.66 -3.45 -2.58
CA PHE A 99 1.90 -4.30 -3.51
C PHE A 99 2.81 -5.18 -4.37
N THR A 100 2.45 -6.45 -4.53
CA THR A 100 3.14 -7.38 -5.43
C THR A 100 2.28 -7.80 -6.61
N ALA A 101 2.93 -8.33 -7.64
CA ALA A 101 2.27 -8.95 -8.77
C ALA A 101 1.39 -10.13 -8.33
N HIS A 102 0.37 -10.44 -9.13
CA HIS A 102 -0.48 -11.59 -8.91
C HIS A 102 0.14 -12.83 -9.59
N PRO A 103 0.57 -13.86 -8.84
CA PRO A 103 1.43 -14.93 -9.37
C PRO A 103 0.80 -15.82 -10.46
N THR A 104 -0.53 -15.92 -10.52
CA THR A 104 -1.23 -16.87 -11.42
C THR A 104 -2.45 -16.31 -12.15
N GLU A 105 -2.91 -15.10 -11.82
CA GLU A 105 -4.22 -14.61 -12.24
C GLU A 105 -4.21 -13.09 -12.42
N ALA A 106 -3.51 -12.59 -13.44
CA ALA A 106 -3.94 -11.32 -14.01
C ALA A 106 -5.21 -11.61 -14.82
N ARG A 107 -6.36 -11.68 -14.11
CA ARG A 107 -7.70 -11.73 -14.71
C ARG A 107 -7.72 -10.77 -15.90
N ARG A 108 -8.24 -11.23 -17.04
CA ARG A 108 -8.35 -10.35 -18.20
C ARG A 108 -9.08 -9.08 -17.79
N ARG A 109 -8.57 -7.92 -18.22
CA ARG A 109 -9.21 -6.62 -17.94
C ARG A 109 -10.70 -6.65 -18.28
N ALA A 110 -11.08 -7.30 -19.39
CA ALA A 110 -12.47 -7.49 -19.77
C ALA A 110 -13.33 -8.22 -18.71
N VAL A 111 -12.78 -9.25 -18.06
CA VAL A 111 -13.45 -10.00 -16.97
C VAL A 111 -13.59 -9.09 -15.74
N VAL A 112 -12.52 -8.40 -15.34
CA VAL A 112 -12.56 -7.45 -14.21
C VAL A 112 -13.61 -6.36 -14.45
N THR A 113 -13.60 -5.72 -15.63
CA THR A 113 -14.59 -4.69 -15.98
C THR A 113 -16.02 -5.26 -16.01
N ALA A 114 -16.22 -6.49 -16.49
CA ALA A 114 -17.54 -7.13 -16.44
C ALA A 114 -18.01 -7.37 -15.00
N ILE A 115 -17.14 -7.87 -14.11
CA ILE A 115 -17.44 -8.05 -12.68
C ILE A 115 -17.81 -6.69 -12.05
N SER A 116 -17.06 -5.61 -12.32
CA SER A 116 -17.39 -4.28 -11.80
C SER A 116 -18.76 -3.78 -12.30
N ARG A 117 -19.13 -4.06 -13.55
CA ARG A 117 -20.47 -3.68 -14.07
C ARG A 117 -21.58 -4.49 -13.39
N VAL A 118 -21.37 -5.79 -13.17
CA VAL A 118 -22.29 -6.62 -12.37
C VAL A 118 -22.42 -6.06 -10.95
N ALA A 119 -21.31 -5.63 -10.33
CA ALA A 119 -21.30 -5.05 -8.99
C ALA A 119 -22.17 -3.78 -8.90
N VAL A 120 -22.01 -2.86 -9.86
CA VAL A 120 -22.81 -1.63 -9.94
C VAL A 120 -24.30 -1.92 -10.08
N GLN A 121 -24.69 -2.89 -10.92
CA GLN A 121 -26.11 -3.24 -11.06
C GLN A 121 -26.63 -3.95 -9.80
N LEU A 122 -25.83 -4.79 -9.15
CA LEU A 122 -26.20 -5.46 -7.90
C LEU A 122 -26.52 -4.45 -6.80
N GLU A 123 -25.70 -3.40 -6.65
CA GLU A 123 -25.96 -2.32 -5.70
C GLU A 123 -27.28 -1.59 -6.02
N ARG A 124 -27.54 -1.28 -7.29
CA ARG A 124 -28.78 -0.59 -7.73
C ARG A 124 -30.04 -1.43 -7.51
N VAL A 125 -29.95 -2.75 -7.72
CA VAL A 125 -31.07 -3.68 -7.45
C VAL A 125 -31.43 -3.67 -5.97
N HIS A 126 -30.45 -3.49 -5.09
CA HIS A 126 -30.62 -3.47 -3.63
C HIS A 126 -30.74 -2.06 -3.04
N ASP A 127 -30.83 -1.01 -3.85
CA ASP A 127 -31.08 0.35 -3.37
C ASP A 127 -32.52 0.48 -2.88
N GLU A 128 -32.68 0.70 -1.57
CA GLU A 128 -33.99 0.85 -0.92
C GLU A 128 -34.72 2.13 -1.33
N SER A 129 -33.98 3.14 -1.84
CA SER A 129 -34.54 4.40 -2.31
C SER A 129 -35.00 4.36 -3.78
N ALA A 130 -34.66 3.30 -4.52
CA ALA A 130 -34.98 3.17 -5.95
C ALA A 130 -36.46 2.87 -6.22
N SER A 131 -36.99 3.44 -7.31
CA SER A 131 -38.37 3.16 -7.74
C SER A 131 -38.51 1.70 -8.22
N ALA A 132 -39.76 1.20 -8.32
CA ALA A 132 -40.01 -0.13 -8.88
C ALA A 132 -39.51 -0.26 -10.33
N THR A 133 -39.65 0.80 -11.13
CA THR A 133 -39.16 0.86 -12.50
C THR A 133 -37.63 0.79 -12.56
N ASP A 134 -36.94 1.56 -11.72
CA ASP A 134 -35.47 1.58 -11.69
C ASP A 134 -34.90 0.23 -11.24
N ARG A 135 -35.55 -0.42 -10.26
CA ARG A 135 -35.17 -1.77 -9.82
C ARG A 135 -35.38 -2.81 -10.92
N SER A 136 -36.49 -2.74 -11.64
CA SER A 136 -36.76 -3.64 -12.78
C SER A 136 -35.73 -3.44 -13.90
N ASP A 137 -35.38 -2.19 -14.24
CA ASP A 137 -34.36 -1.91 -15.25
C ASP A 137 -32.96 -2.36 -14.79
N SER A 138 -32.62 -2.15 -13.52
CA SER A 138 -31.35 -2.59 -12.94
C SER A 138 -31.23 -4.12 -12.93
N LEU A 139 -32.32 -4.86 -12.66
CA LEU A 139 -32.34 -6.32 -12.74
C LEU A 139 -32.15 -6.81 -14.18
N ARG A 140 -32.82 -6.18 -15.16
CA ARG A 140 -32.61 -6.46 -16.59
C ARG A 140 -31.13 -6.28 -16.98
N ARG A 141 -30.53 -5.14 -16.60
CA ARG A 141 -29.10 -4.86 -16.87
C ARG A 141 -28.16 -5.80 -16.14
N LEU A 142 -28.48 -6.20 -14.91
CA LEU A 142 -27.70 -7.17 -14.15
C LEU A 142 -27.60 -8.50 -14.91
N LEU A 143 -28.71 -8.99 -15.45
CA LEU A 143 -28.74 -10.21 -16.27
C LEU A 143 -27.92 -10.04 -17.56
N GLU A 144 -28.04 -8.89 -18.23
CA GLU A 144 -27.24 -8.57 -19.43
C GLU A 144 -25.73 -8.59 -19.14
N GLU A 145 -25.29 -8.03 -18.02
CA GLU A 145 -23.88 -8.04 -17.63
C GLU A 145 -23.37 -9.44 -17.23
N ILE A 146 -24.23 -10.26 -16.63
CA ILE A 146 -23.92 -11.68 -16.35
C ILE A 146 -23.76 -12.46 -17.67
N ASP A 147 -24.61 -12.22 -18.66
CA ASP A 147 -24.51 -12.84 -19.98
C ASP A 147 -23.21 -12.41 -20.71
N ILE A 148 -22.83 -11.14 -20.60
CA ILE A 148 -21.56 -10.63 -21.13
C ILE A 148 -20.38 -11.31 -20.43
N LEU A 149 -20.40 -11.41 -19.09
CA LEU A 149 -19.36 -12.08 -18.31
C LEU A 149 -19.20 -13.56 -18.74
N TRP A 150 -20.32 -14.28 -18.90
CA TRP A 150 -20.34 -15.67 -19.36
C TRP A 150 -19.69 -15.86 -20.74
N ARG A 151 -19.96 -14.95 -21.66
CA ARG A 151 -19.44 -14.99 -23.04
C ARG A 151 -18.03 -14.40 -23.18
N THR A 152 -17.53 -13.71 -22.16
CA THR A 152 -16.18 -13.18 -22.13
C THR A 152 -15.17 -14.32 -21.98
N GLY A 153 -14.14 -14.33 -22.83
CA GLY A 153 -13.07 -15.32 -22.72
C GLY A 153 -12.33 -15.18 -21.38
N GLN A 154 -12.35 -16.22 -20.56
CA GLN A 154 -11.80 -16.20 -19.19
C GLN A 154 -10.27 -16.31 -19.17
N LEU A 155 -9.71 -17.08 -20.10
CA LEU A 155 -8.28 -17.32 -20.22
C LEU A 155 -7.63 -16.31 -21.18
N ARG A 156 -6.37 -15.98 -20.89
CA ARG A 156 -5.46 -15.30 -21.83
C ARG A 156 -4.77 -16.36 -22.69
N SER A 157 -4.54 -16.03 -23.96
CA SER A 157 -3.78 -16.86 -24.91
C SER A 157 -2.30 -16.43 -25.04
N THR A 158 -1.89 -15.36 -24.36
CA THR A 158 -0.54 -14.79 -24.43
C THR A 158 0.06 -14.63 -23.03
N GLU A 159 1.39 -14.80 -22.94
CA GLU A 159 2.16 -14.60 -21.72
C GLU A 159 2.04 -13.16 -21.20
N LEU A 160 2.09 -13.00 -19.88
CA LEU A 160 1.94 -11.70 -19.22
C LEU A 160 3.24 -10.90 -19.29
N HIS A 161 3.20 -9.73 -19.93
CA HIS A 161 4.28 -8.78 -19.83
C HIS A 161 4.21 -8.07 -18.46
N PRO A 162 5.33 -7.80 -17.77
CA PRO A 162 5.32 -7.12 -16.45
C PRO A 162 4.48 -5.83 -16.40
N LEU A 163 4.50 -5.05 -17.49
CA LEU A 163 3.72 -3.81 -17.59
C LEU A 163 2.20 -4.00 -17.61
N ASP A 164 1.71 -5.18 -17.99
CA ASP A 164 0.28 -5.48 -17.89
C ASP A 164 -0.16 -5.63 -16.44
N GLU A 165 0.71 -6.16 -15.58
CA GLU A 165 0.48 -6.23 -14.14
C GLU A 165 0.52 -4.84 -13.51
N VAL A 166 1.46 -3.98 -13.95
CA VAL A 166 1.52 -2.57 -13.53
C VAL A 166 0.19 -1.87 -13.83
N ARG A 167 -0.30 -1.99 -15.07
CA ARG A 167 -1.58 -1.38 -15.48
C ARG A 167 -2.77 -1.95 -14.73
N ALA A 168 -2.76 -3.23 -14.41
CA ALA A 168 -3.82 -3.84 -13.61
C ALA A 168 -3.83 -3.29 -12.17
N LEU A 169 -2.66 -3.08 -11.57
CA LEU A 169 -2.53 -2.48 -10.25
C LEU A 169 -3.03 -1.02 -10.22
N MET A 170 -2.84 -0.25 -11.30
CA MET A 170 -3.28 1.16 -11.36
C MET A 170 -4.79 1.32 -11.13
N ALA A 171 -5.60 0.35 -11.55
CA ALA A 171 -7.05 0.38 -11.31
C ALA A 171 -7.39 0.50 -9.81
N VAL A 172 -6.64 -0.17 -8.95
CA VAL A 172 -6.83 -0.12 -7.48
C VAL A 172 -6.52 1.28 -6.93
N PHE A 173 -5.51 1.96 -7.50
CA PHE A 173 -5.18 3.32 -7.10
C PHE A 173 -6.20 4.34 -7.59
N ASP A 174 -6.55 4.28 -8.88
CA ASP A 174 -7.45 5.23 -9.54
C ASP A 174 -8.87 5.15 -8.97
N GLU A 175 -9.40 3.94 -8.82
CA GLU A 175 -10.78 3.70 -8.41
C GLU A 175 -10.95 3.80 -6.89
N THR A 176 -9.94 3.35 -6.12
CA THR A 176 -10.05 3.22 -4.67
C THR A 176 -9.05 4.07 -3.89
N LEU A 177 -7.76 3.71 -3.87
CA LEU A 177 -6.81 4.21 -2.85
C LEU A 177 -6.64 5.74 -2.89
N PHE A 178 -6.56 6.33 -4.08
CA PHE A 178 -6.41 7.78 -4.22
C PHE A 178 -7.60 8.55 -3.64
N ASN A 179 -8.80 7.98 -3.77
CA ASN A 179 -10.06 8.59 -3.35
C ASN A 179 -10.33 8.39 -1.85
N ILE A 180 -10.01 7.22 -1.29
CA ILE A 180 -10.30 6.91 0.11
C ILE A 180 -9.26 7.43 1.09
N LEU A 181 -8.02 7.67 0.65
CA LEU A 181 -6.94 8.13 1.52
C LEU A 181 -7.34 9.37 2.33
N PRO A 182 -7.89 10.44 1.72
CA PRO A 182 -8.30 11.62 2.49
C PRO A 182 -9.37 11.34 3.55
N ASP A 183 -10.25 10.37 3.31
CA ASP A 183 -11.30 10.00 4.27
C ASP A 183 -10.71 9.25 5.47
N VAL A 184 -9.72 8.38 5.25
CA VAL A 184 -8.97 7.70 6.32
C VAL A 184 -8.18 8.72 7.15
N CYS A 185 -7.47 9.65 6.50
CA CYS A 185 -6.75 10.73 7.19
C CYS A 185 -7.70 11.65 7.96
N ARG A 186 -8.88 11.96 7.41
CA ARG A 186 -9.91 12.73 8.10
C ARG A 186 -10.42 12.02 9.33
N ALA A 187 -10.77 10.74 9.22
CA ALA A 187 -11.24 9.95 10.35
C ALA A 187 -10.19 9.92 11.47
N PHE A 188 -8.91 9.80 11.13
CA PHE A 188 -7.82 9.92 12.10
C PHE A 188 -7.75 11.30 12.75
N GLU A 189 -7.78 12.37 11.96
CA GLU A 189 -7.71 13.75 12.45
C GLU A 189 -8.90 14.11 13.37
N LEU A 190 -10.10 13.62 13.07
CA LEU A 190 -11.28 13.79 13.92
C LEU A 190 -11.20 12.95 15.20
N ALA A 191 -10.54 11.80 15.16
CA ALA A 191 -10.38 10.93 16.32
C ALA A 191 -9.39 11.48 17.37
N ILE A 192 -8.42 12.29 16.95
CA ILE A 192 -7.36 12.81 17.84
C ILE A 192 -7.60 14.24 18.32
N PHE A 193 -8.38 15.02 17.59
CA PHE A 193 -8.67 16.39 17.94
C PHE A 193 -10.18 16.55 18.13
N SER A 194 -10.64 17.36 19.09
CA SER A 194 -12.08 17.67 19.28
C SER A 194 -12.54 18.73 18.28
N SER A 195 -13.78 18.66 17.77
CA SER A 195 -14.33 19.65 16.81
C SER A 195 -14.31 21.09 17.35
N ASP A 196 -14.24 21.23 18.67
CA ASP A 196 -14.47 22.48 19.38
C ASP A 196 -13.17 23.18 19.81
N ASP A 197 -11.99 22.69 19.38
CA ASP A 197 -10.69 23.29 19.73
C ASP A 197 -10.20 24.27 18.64
N PRO A 198 -10.22 25.61 18.90
CA PRO A 198 -9.79 26.62 17.95
C PRO A 198 -8.26 26.66 17.73
N GLY A 199 -7.47 25.84 18.41
CA GLY A 199 -6.02 25.75 18.28
C GLY A 199 -5.49 24.50 17.56
N ARG A 200 -6.38 23.67 16.97
CA ARG A 200 -6.03 22.33 16.45
C ARG A 200 -4.69 22.28 15.70
N GLY A 201 -3.83 21.38 16.16
CA GLY A 201 -2.71 20.87 15.36
C GLY A 201 -3.23 20.15 14.11
N SER A 202 -2.33 19.86 13.19
CA SER A 202 -2.63 19.18 11.94
C SER A 202 -1.97 17.80 11.95
N ALA A 203 -2.70 16.73 11.61
CA ALA A 203 -2.10 15.42 11.39
C ALA A 203 -1.57 15.29 9.96
N GLU A 204 -0.31 14.90 9.83
CA GLU A 204 0.23 14.46 8.55
C GLU A 204 -0.36 13.11 8.15
N SER A 205 -0.31 12.79 6.85
CA SER A 205 -0.62 11.44 6.41
C SER A 205 0.37 10.44 7.00
N PHE A 206 -0.14 9.41 7.66
CA PHE A 206 0.63 8.26 8.16
C PHE A 206 0.75 7.13 7.13
N LEU A 207 -0.01 7.19 6.03
CA LEU A 207 -0.01 6.17 5.00
C LEU A 207 1.08 6.43 3.96
N ARG A 208 1.78 5.38 3.56
CA ARG A 208 2.68 5.36 2.39
C ARG A 208 2.41 4.09 1.61
N PHE A 209 2.65 4.10 0.30
CA PHE A 209 2.48 2.91 -0.52
C PHE A 209 3.79 2.55 -1.21
N GLY A 210 4.09 1.27 -1.28
CA GLY A 210 5.20 0.72 -2.06
C GLY A 210 4.69 -0.22 -3.15
N SER A 211 5.49 -0.45 -4.17
CA SER A 211 5.19 -1.44 -5.21
C SER A 211 6.45 -2.23 -5.56
N TRP A 212 6.29 -3.53 -5.69
CA TRP A 212 7.26 -4.45 -6.29
C TRP A 212 6.93 -4.77 -7.74
N VAL A 213 5.71 -4.46 -8.21
CA VAL A 213 5.32 -4.69 -9.61
C VAL A 213 6.17 -3.81 -10.51
N GLY A 214 6.99 -4.42 -11.37
CA GLY A 214 7.95 -3.74 -12.25
C GLY A 214 9.30 -3.36 -11.60
N GLY A 215 9.49 -3.63 -10.31
CA GLY A 215 10.76 -3.40 -9.58
C GLY A 215 11.42 -4.68 -9.08
N ASP A 216 10.64 -5.70 -8.75
CA ASP A 216 11.12 -7.01 -8.31
C ASP A 216 11.62 -7.85 -9.48
N ARG A 217 12.94 -8.04 -9.52
CA ARG A 217 13.66 -8.78 -10.57
C ARG A 217 14.33 -10.05 -10.04
N ASP A 218 14.12 -10.37 -8.77
CA ASP A 218 14.64 -11.57 -8.15
C ASP A 218 13.95 -12.81 -8.75
N GLY A 219 14.73 -13.67 -9.41
CA GLY A 219 14.22 -14.83 -10.14
C GLY A 219 13.39 -14.50 -11.40
N ASN A 220 13.29 -13.22 -11.80
CA ASN A 220 12.48 -12.81 -12.94
C ASN A 220 13.27 -11.93 -13.93
N PRO A 221 13.86 -12.51 -15.00
CA PRO A 221 14.64 -11.76 -15.98
C PRO A 221 13.80 -10.83 -16.87
N SER A 222 12.46 -10.95 -16.87
CA SER A 222 11.60 -10.06 -17.66
C SER A 222 11.51 -8.63 -17.08
N VAL A 223 11.87 -8.44 -15.82
CA VAL A 223 11.89 -7.13 -15.15
C VAL A 223 13.25 -6.48 -15.34
N THR A 224 13.40 -5.77 -16.46
CA THR A 224 14.61 -5.03 -16.82
C THR A 224 14.60 -3.60 -16.27
N ALA A 225 15.75 -2.91 -16.32
CA ALA A 225 15.88 -1.48 -16.02
C ALA A 225 14.86 -0.64 -16.80
N LYS A 226 14.67 -0.95 -18.09
CA LYS A 226 13.66 -0.31 -18.93
C LYS A 226 12.24 -0.52 -18.41
N VAL A 227 11.88 -1.75 -18.01
CA VAL A 227 10.58 -2.04 -17.40
C VAL A 227 10.39 -1.25 -16.10
N THR A 228 11.43 -1.14 -15.27
CA THR A 228 11.38 -0.33 -14.04
C THR A 228 11.12 1.15 -14.33
N GLU A 229 11.74 1.74 -15.35
CA GLU A 229 11.48 3.13 -15.75
C GLU A 229 10.08 3.33 -16.33
N GLU A 230 9.65 2.45 -17.23
CA GLU A 230 8.32 2.50 -17.83
C GLU A 230 7.23 2.32 -16.77
N THR A 231 7.47 1.45 -15.77
CA THR A 231 6.59 1.28 -14.62
C THR A 231 6.42 2.57 -13.85
N MET A 232 7.52 3.26 -13.52
CA MET A 232 7.45 4.54 -12.82
C MET A 232 6.77 5.61 -13.67
N ALA A 233 7.04 5.66 -14.97
CA ALA A 233 6.35 6.60 -15.86
C ALA A 233 4.83 6.39 -15.89
N ILE A 234 4.37 5.12 -15.88
CA ILE A 234 2.94 4.80 -15.77
C ILE A 234 2.39 5.30 -14.43
N GLN A 235 3.04 4.96 -13.31
CA GLN A 235 2.58 5.41 -11.98
C GLN A 235 2.52 6.93 -11.86
N ALA A 236 3.55 7.62 -12.35
CA ALA A 236 3.64 9.08 -12.33
C ALA A 236 2.56 9.75 -13.19
N GLU A 237 2.25 9.20 -14.38
CA GLU A 237 1.18 9.74 -15.24
C GLU A 237 -0.17 9.70 -14.52
N HIS A 238 -0.50 8.57 -13.87
CA HIS A 238 -1.75 8.39 -13.15
C HIS A 238 -1.88 9.39 -11.98
N VAL A 239 -0.87 9.50 -11.11
CA VAL A 239 -0.93 10.41 -9.96
C VAL A 239 -0.91 11.87 -10.38
N LEU A 240 -0.07 12.27 -11.34
CA LEU A 240 0.01 13.67 -11.76
C LEU A 240 -1.27 14.12 -12.46
N LEU A 241 -1.91 13.26 -13.25
CA LEU A 241 -3.22 13.53 -13.84
C LEU A 241 -4.30 13.65 -12.76
N ALA A 242 -4.29 12.76 -11.76
CA ALA A 242 -5.24 12.81 -10.64
C ALA A 242 -5.08 14.08 -9.80
N LEU A 243 -3.84 14.47 -9.48
CA LEU A 243 -3.52 15.71 -8.77
C LEU A 243 -3.87 16.96 -9.59
N GLU A 244 -3.62 16.95 -10.90
CA GLU A 244 -4.02 18.02 -11.83
C GLU A 244 -5.54 18.21 -11.79
N ASN A 245 -6.30 17.12 -11.93
CA ASN A 245 -7.76 17.13 -11.91
C ASN A 245 -8.31 17.60 -10.56
N ALA A 246 -7.75 17.11 -9.44
CA ALA A 246 -8.15 17.52 -8.10
C ALA A 246 -7.88 19.01 -7.86
N THR A 247 -6.68 19.49 -8.22
CA THR A 247 -6.30 20.91 -8.07
C THR A 247 -7.18 21.81 -8.94
N THR A 248 -7.43 21.43 -10.20
CA THR A 248 -8.38 22.14 -11.08
C THR A 248 -9.78 22.20 -10.48
N ARG A 249 -10.30 21.07 -9.97
CA ARG A 249 -11.64 21.01 -9.38
C ARG A 249 -11.75 21.96 -8.19
N ILE A 250 -10.78 21.91 -7.27
CA ILE A 250 -10.74 22.75 -6.07
C ILE A 250 -10.63 24.22 -6.46
N GLY A 251 -9.74 24.56 -7.39
CA GLY A 251 -9.61 25.92 -7.91
C GLY A 251 -10.92 26.43 -8.51
N ARG A 252 -11.64 25.62 -9.29
CA ARG A 252 -12.93 26.00 -9.87
C ARG A 252 -14.04 26.22 -8.84
N SER A 253 -14.01 25.50 -7.72
CA SER A 253 -15.02 25.64 -6.66
C SER A 253 -14.70 26.71 -5.61
N LEU A 254 -13.43 27.10 -5.44
CA LEU A 254 -13.00 28.05 -4.41
C LEU A 254 -13.10 29.50 -4.91
N THR A 255 -14.32 30.01 -5.06
CA THR A 255 -14.61 31.33 -5.64
C THR A 255 -14.68 32.44 -4.57
N VAL A 256 -13.74 32.44 -3.63
CA VAL A 256 -13.71 33.45 -2.55
C VAL A 256 -13.14 34.78 -3.04
N ASP A 257 -13.83 35.87 -2.73
CA ASP A 257 -13.45 37.23 -3.11
C ASP A 257 -12.41 37.81 -2.13
N GLU A 258 -11.47 38.62 -2.65
CA GLU A 258 -10.42 39.23 -1.84
C GLU A 258 -10.92 40.23 -0.79
N ALA A 259 -12.11 40.81 -0.96
CA ALA A 259 -12.70 41.71 0.01
C ALA A 259 -13.16 40.99 1.27
N THR A 260 -13.71 39.77 1.13
CA THR A 260 -14.15 38.95 2.27
C THR A 260 -13.04 38.04 2.78
N THR A 261 -12.17 37.56 1.88
CA THR A 261 -11.11 36.59 2.17
C THR A 261 -9.78 37.14 1.65
N PRO A 262 -9.21 38.16 2.30
CA PRO A 262 -8.02 38.85 1.82
C PRO A 262 -6.80 37.93 1.78
N PRO A 263 -5.97 37.97 0.73
CA PRO A 263 -4.80 37.11 0.62
C PRO A 263 -3.73 37.53 1.62
N SER A 264 -3.15 36.53 2.29
CA SER A 264 -1.99 36.73 3.16
C SER A 264 -0.80 37.34 2.39
N ARG A 265 0.17 37.89 3.12
CA ARG A 265 1.42 38.40 2.53
C ARG A 265 2.16 37.31 1.74
N ALA A 266 2.16 36.08 2.26
CA ALA A 266 2.80 34.94 1.61
C ALA A 266 2.13 34.60 0.27
N LEU A 267 0.79 34.55 0.25
CA LEU A 267 0.04 34.28 -0.98
C LEU A 267 0.23 35.41 -2.01
N ARG A 268 0.20 36.68 -1.59
CA ARG A 268 0.49 37.82 -2.49
C ARG A 268 1.87 37.72 -3.14
N LYS A 269 2.89 37.31 -2.38
CA LYS A 269 4.23 37.07 -2.93
C LYS A 269 4.22 35.96 -3.98
N ARG A 270 3.53 34.84 -3.71
CA ARG A 270 3.42 33.72 -4.65
C ARG A 270 2.68 34.09 -5.93
N LEU A 271 1.60 34.87 -5.84
CA LEU A 271 0.87 35.41 -6.99
C LEU A 271 1.75 36.31 -7.85
N ALA A 272 2.53 37.22 -7.24
CA ALA A 272 3.46 38.07 -7.98
C ALA A 272 4.55 37.26 -8.69
N MET A 273 5.08 36.21 -8.04
CA MET A 273 6.05 35.30 -8.66
C MET A 273 5.42 34.51 -9.82
N ALA A 274 4.17 34.05 -9.68
CA ALA A 274 3.44 33.36 -10.74
C ALA A 274 3.20 34.26 -11.96
N ALA A 275 2.77 35.50 -11.73
CA ALA A 275 2.56 36.50 -12.76
C ALA A 275 3.86 36.87 -13.50
N ALA A 276 5.01 36.84 -12.81
CA ALA A 276 6.31 37.08 -13.44
C ALA A 276 6.82 35.87 -14.22
N ALA A 277 6.54 34.65 -13.74
CA ALA A 277 7.00 33.41 -14.36
C ALA A 277 6.26 33.07 -15.66
N ASP A 278 4.94 33.31 -15.70
CA ASP A 278 4.12 33.13 -16.91
C ASP A 278 3.08 34.26 -17.05
N PRO A 279 3.49 35.44 -17.54
CA PRO A 279 2.64 36.62 -17.58
C PRO A 279 1.38 36.45 -18.43
N VAL A 280 1.49 35.75 -19.57
CA VAL A 280 0.39 35.59 -20.52
C VAL A 280 -0.67 34.68 -19.93
N ARG A 281 -0.27 33.51 -19.43
CA ARG A 281 -1.21 32.54 -18.87
C ARG A 281 -1.83 33.05 -17.58
N PHE A 282 -1.03 33.67 -16.70
CA PHE A 282 -1.53 34.21 -15.45
C PHE A 282 -2.54 35.36 -15.69
N ALA A 283 -2.29 36.22 -16.68
CA ALA A 283 -3.25 37.26 -17.07
C ALA A 283 -4.58 36.66 -17.57
N GLU A 284 -4.56 35.54 -18.30
CA GLU A 284 -5.78 34.85 -18.72
C GLU A 284 -6.58 34.31 -17.52
N ILE A 285 -5.90 33.70 -16.55
CA ILE A 285 -6.50 33.21 -15.31
C ILE A 285 -7.13 34.36 -14.52
N ALA A 286 -6.37 35.44 -14.31
CA ALA A 286 -6.82 36.62 -13.57
C ALA A 286 -8.04 37.28 -14.25
N LYS A 287 -8.05 37.36 -15.59
CA LYS A 287 -9.19 37.87 -16.37
C LYS A 287 -10.47 37.06 -16.15
N ARG A 288 -10.36 35.73 -16.00
CA ARG A 288 -11.52 34.84 -15.77
C ARG A 288 -11.94 34.72 -14.31
N SER A 289 -11.07 35.12 -13.39
CA SER A 289 -11.28 35.01 -11.94
C SER A 289 -10.93 36.35 -11.27
N PRO A 290 -11.58 37.46 -11.65
CA PRO A 290 -11.25 38.78 -11.12
C PRO A 290 -11.46 38.80 -9.60
N SER A 291 -10.53 39.42 -8.85
CA SER A 291 -10.59 39.53 -7.38
C SER A 291 -10.67 38.21 -6.60
N GLU A 292 -10.33 37.07 -7.21
CA GLU A 292 -10.32 35.75 -6.56
C GLU A 292 -8.88 35.17 -6.43
N PRO A 293 -8.01 35.75 -5.57
CA PRO A 293 -6.58 35.43 -5.53
C PRO A 293 -6.28 33.97 -5.18
N HIS A 294 -7.08 33.33 -4.32
CA HIS A 294 -6.91 31.92 -3.95
C HIS A 294 -7.19 31.00 -5.15
N ARG A 295 -8.25 31.28 -5.91
CA ARG A 295 -8.58 30.58 -7.15
C ARG A 295 -7.52 30.78 -8.22
N GLN A 296 -7.12 32.03 -8.46
CA GLN A 296 -6.10 32.36 -9.45
C GLN A 296 -4.83 31.53 -9.22
N TYR A 297 -4.37 31.47 -7.97
CA TYR A 297 -3.18 30.71 -7.65
C TYR A 297 -3.39 29.20 -7.81
N LEU A 298 -4.49 28.62 -7.34
CA LEU A 298 -4.76 27.19 -7.50
C LEU A 298 -4.87 26.76 -8.98
N LEU A 299 -5.49 27.58 -9.83
CA LEU A 299 -5.53 27.31 -11.28
C LEU A 299 -4.12 27.35 -11.89
N TYR A 300 -3.28 28.29 -11.45
CA TYR A 300 -1.86 28.32 -11.84
C TYR A 300 -1.09 27.09 -11.32
N LEU A 301 -1.32 26.63 -10.08
CA LEU A 301 -0.71 25.39 -9.59
C LEU A 301 -1.14 24.18 -10.42
N SER A 302 -2.39 24.13 -10.85
CA SER A 302 -2.84 23.07 -11.76
C SER A 302 -2.08 23.07 -13.09
N ASP A 303 -1.80 24.24 -13.66
CA ASP A 303 -0.98 24.37 -14.86
C ASP A 303 0.48 23.92 -14.60
N ARG A 304 1.03 24.22 -13.43
CA ARG A 304 2.36 23.72 -13.02
C ARG A 304 2.41 22.21 -12.85
N ILE A 305 1.38 21.60 -12.24
CA ILE A 305 1.27 20.13 -12.12
C ILE A 305 1.20 19.50 -13.52
N ARG A 306 0.42 20.09 -14.43
CA ARG A 306 0.39 19.67 -15.84
C ARG A 306 1.77 19.79 -16.49
N ALA A 307 2.50 20.88 -16.25
CA ALA A 307 3.86 21.04 -16.75
C ALA A 307 4.81 19.97 -16.19
N THR A 308 4.70 19.61 -14.90
CA THR A 308 5.43 18.48 -14.30
C THR A 308 5.11 17.16 -15.00
N ARG A 309 3.83 16.88 -15.26
CA ARG A 309 3.37 15.68 -15.98
C ARG A 309 3.99 15.58 -17.38
N LEU A 310 3.92 16.67 -18.12
CA LEU A 310 4.37 16.73 -19.52
C LEU A 310 5.88 16.99 -19.68
N GLY A 311 6.61 17.26 -18.59
CA GLY A 311 8.02 17.66 -18.64
C GLY A 311 8.26 19.03 -19.29
N GLY A 312 7.31 19.96 -19.14
CA GLY A 312 7.35 21.30 -19.72
C GLY A 312 7.99 22.36 -18.81
N ALA A 313 8.13 23.57 -19.34
CA ALA A 313 8.59 24.72 -18.56
C ALA A 313 7.61 25.02 -17.40
N GLY A 314 8.15 25.37 -16.23
CA GLY A 314 7.34 25.67 -15.03
C GLY A 314 6.99 24.45 -14.16
N CYS A 315 7.56 23.28 -14.46
CA CYS A 315 7.43 22.08 -13.63
C CYS A 315 7.86 22.32 -12.17
N TYR A 316 7.34 21.47 -11.29
CA TYR A 316 7.86 21.30 -9.94
C TYR A 316 9.13 20.45 -9.98
N ALA A 317 10.13 20.81 -9.17
CA ALA A 317 11.34 20.00 -9.04
C ALA A 317 11.06 18.80 -8.12
N GLU A 318 10.37 19.03 -7.01
CA GLU A 318 10.00 17.98 -6.06
C GLU A 318 8.55 18.11 -5.58
N PRO A 319 7.92 17.02 -5.10
CA PRO A 319 6.57 17.07 -4.53
C PRO A 319 6.44 18.03 -3.33
N HIS A 320 7.53 18.26 -2.60
CA HIS A 320 7.55 19.18 -1.46
C HIS A 320 7.28 20.63 -1.88
N ASP A 321 7.73 21.04 -3.06
CA ASP A 321 7.47 22.40 -3.57
C ASP A 321 5.96 22.65 -3.79
N LEU A 322 5.23 21.64 -4.27
CA LEU A 322 3.76 21.71 -4.39
C LEU A 322 3.11 21.74 -3.00
N MET A 323 3.62 20.96 -2.05
CA MET A 323 3.14 20.97 -0.67
C MET A 323 3.24 22.35 -0.03
N ASP A 324 4.37 23.03 -0.24
CA ASP A 324 4.62 24.37 0.27
C ASP A 324 3.66 25.39 -0.33
N ASP A 325 3.44 25.33 -1.65
CA ASP A 325 2.48 26.20 -2.32
C ASP A 325 1.04 25.98 -1.79
N LEU A 326 0.61 24.73 -1.60
CA LEU A 326 -0.70 24.39 -1.01
C LEU A 326 -0.82 24.84 0.45
N THR A 327 0.25 24.71 1.22
CA THR A 327 0.31 25.17 2.62
C THR A 327 0.19 26.69 2.71
N VAL A 328 0.76 27.43 1.76
CA VAL A 328 0.58 28.88 1.66
C VAL A 328 -0.88 29.24 1.38
N VAL A 329 -1.57 28.52 0.50
CA VAL A 329 -3.02 28.73 0.25
C VAL A 329 -3.83 28.45 1.51
N ALA A 330 -3.59 27.31 2.18
CA ALA A 330 -4.30 26.94 3.40
C ALA A 330 -4.06 27.96 4.52
N GLY A 331 -2.80 28.36 4.76
CA GLY A 331 -2.45 29.38 5.74
C GLY A 331 -3.07 30.74 5.44
N SER A 332 -3.22 31.08 4.15
CA SER A 332 -3.90 32.31 3.73
C SER A 332 -5.39 32.30 4.07
N LEU A 333 -6.09 31.19 3.80
CA LEU A 333 -7.50 31.02 4.18
C LEU A 333 -7.69 31.07 5.69
N ILE A 334 -6.82 30.39 6.46
CA ILE A 334 -6.85 30.43 7.93
C ILE A 334 -6.64 31.84 8.46
N ALA A 335 -5.69 32.59 7.89
CA ALA A 335 -5.42 33.98 8.30
C ALA A 335 -6.59 34.92 8.01
N ALA A 336 -7.42 34.61 7.01
CA ALA A 336 -8.66 35.32 6.72
C ALA A 336 -9.87 34.84 7.55
N GLY A 337 -9.70 33.81 8.40
CA GLY A 337 -10.77 33.23 9.22
C GLY A 337 -11.52 32.05 8.59
N ASP A 338 -11.19 31.68 7.35
CA ASP A 338 -11.89 30.66 6.55
C ASP A 338 -11.34 29.24 6.74
N ARG A 339 -11.31 28.78 8.00
CA ARG A 339 -10.80 27.43 8.33
C ARG A 339 -11.55 26.30 7.65
N ARG A 340 -12.87 26.41 7.47
CA ARG A 340 -13.68 25.37 6.81
C ARG A 340 -13.21 25.07 5.38
N LEU A 341 -12.72 26.10 4.68
CA LEU A 341 -12.19 25.96 3.32
C LEU A 341 -10.75 25.42 3.34
N ALA A 342 -9.92 25.89 4.27
CA ALA A 342 -8.56 25.39 4.45
C ALA A 342 -8.54 23.90 4.83
N ASP A 343 -9.37 23.53 5.80
CA ASP A 343 -9.51 22.17 6.33
C ASP A 343 -10.48 21.32 5.51
N GLY A 344 -10.98 21.80 4.37
CA GLY A 344 -11.91 21.08 3.49
C GLY A 344 -11.19 20.27 2.40
N GLU A 345 -11.57 20.50 1.14
CA GLU A 345 -10.96 19.84 -0.02
C GLU A 345 -9.46 20.14 -0.17
N LEU A 346 -9.01 21.33 0.23
CA LEU A 346 -7.58 21.69 0.16
C LEU A 346 -6.73 20.78 1.06
N ARG A 347 -7.20 20.50 2.28
CA ARG A 347 -6.59 19.55 3.20
C ARG A 347 -6.55 18.13 2.64
N ARG A 348 -7.61 17.71 1.93
CA ARG A 348 -7.65 16.42 1.24
C ARG A 348 -6.55 16.32 0.18
N LEU A 349 -6.37 17.36 -0.63
CA LEU A 349 -5.31 17.43 -1.63
C LEU A 349 -3.91 17.40 -0.99
N VAL A 350 -3.71 18.11 0.12
CA VAL A 350 -2.47 18.06 0.91
C VAL A 350 -2.13 16.62 1.31
N TRP A 351 -3.08 15.85 1.87
CA TRP A 351 -2.81 14.46 2.23
C TRP A 351 -2.51 13.57 1.02
N GLN A 352 -3.14 13.82 -0.13
CA GLN A 352 -2.84 13.11 -1.37
C GLN A 352 -1.40 13.36 -1.83
N VAL A 353 -0.97 14.62 -1.88
CA VAL A 353 0.41 14.94 -2.26
C VAL A 353 1.42 14.39 -1.24
N GLN A 354 1.11 14.45 0.07
CA GLN A 354 1.98 13.89 1.13
C GLN A 354 2.19 12.38 1.01
N THR A 355 1.18 11.67 0.49
CA THR A 355 1.18 10.20 0.44
C THR A 355 1.71 9.67 -0.88
N PHE A 356 1.26 10.26 -1.99
CA PHE A 356 1.52 9.76 -3.34
C PHE A 356 2.65 10.50 -4.05
N GLY A 357 3.01 11.71 -3.61
CA GLY A 357 4.01 12.55 -4.28
C GLY A 357 3.74 12.68 -5.79
N PHE A 358 4.80 12.60 -6.60
CA PHE A 358 4.72 12.53 -8.06
C PHE A 358 4.93 11.11 -8.60
N HIS A 359 4.89 10.09 -7.73
CA HIS A 359 5.27 8.72 -8.06
C HIS A 359 4.20 7.67 -7.72
N LEU A 360 3.08 8.06 -7.10
CA LEU A 360 1.99 7.19 -6.65
C LEU A 360 2.41 6.22 -5.54
N ALA A 361 3.23 5.23 -5.84
CA ALA A 361 3.81 4.30 -4.88
C ALA A 361 5.33 4.27 -5.03
N SER A 362 6.05 4.14 -3.93
CA SER A 362 7.52 4.00 -3.97
C SER A 362 7.85 2.70 -4.68
N LEU A 363 8.49 2.77 -5.85
CA LEU A 363 8.92 1.60 -6.58
C LEU A 363 10.16 1.04 -5.89
N GLU A 364 10.08 -0.20 -5.43
CA GLU A 364 11.16 -0.84 -4.70
C GLU A 364 11.82 -1.90 -5.57
N VAL A 365 13.13 -1.80 -5.77
CA VAL A 365 13.90 -2.75 -6.58
C VAL A 365 14.36 -3.88 -5.67
N ARG A 366 14.19 -5.14 -6.10
CA ARG A 366 14.67 -6.31 -5.36
C ARG A 366 15.56 -7.18 -6.22
N GLN A 367 16.73 -7.56 -5.69
CA GLN A 367 17.66 -8.45 -6.38
C GLN A 367 18.32 -9.45 -5.41
N HIS A 368 18.58 -10.66 -5.89
CA HIS A 368 19.31 -11.69 -5.15
C HIS A 368 20.78 -11.28 -4.93
N SER A 369 21.31 -11.50 -3.72
CA SER A 369 22.70 -11.16 -3.35
C SER A 369 23.75 -11.72 -4.31
N SER A 370 23.59 -12.97 -4.77
CA SER A 370 24.49 -13.62 -5.75
C SER A 370 24.48 -12.99 -7.16
N ARG A 371 23.49 -12.14 -7.48
CA ARG A 371 23.35 -11.47 -8.78
C ARG A 371 23.86 -10.02 -8.76
N LEU A 372 24.40 -9.55 -7.63
CA LEU A 372 25.03 -8.22 -7.50
C LEU A 372 26.42 -8.21 -8.17
N THR A 373 26.44 -8.28 -9.49
CA THR A 373 27.65 -8.23 -10.31
C THR A 373 27.60 -7.06 -11.29
N PRO A 374 28.75 -6.49 -11.71
CA PRO A 374 28.81 -5.34 -12.61
C PRO A 374 28.55 -5.77 -14.07
N ASN A 375 27.32 -6.15 -14.38
CA ASN A 375 26.84 -6.41 -15.74
C ASN A 375 26.00 -5.23 -16.25
N ASP A 376 25.82 -5.15 -17.58
CA ASP A 376 25.15 -4.01 -18.22
C ASP A 376 23.75 -3.74 -17.65
N GLU A 377 22.96 -4.79 -17.43
CA GLU A 377 21.61 -4.69 -16.89
C GLU A 377 21.60 -4.17 -15.43
N MET A 378 22.54 -4.63 -14.60
CA MET A 378 22.68 -4.16 -13.22
C MET A 378 23.09 -2.69 -13.16
N LEU A 379 24.08 -2.30 -13.96
CA LEU A 379 24.51 -0.90 -14.03
C LEU A 379 23.41 0.00 -14.59
N GLU A 380 22.70 -0.47 -15.62
CA GLU A 380 21.56 0.28 -16.18
C GLU A 380 20.42 0.42 -15.19
N THR A 381 20.21 -0.55 -14.30
CA THR A 381 19.22 -0.46 -13.21
C THR A 381 19.53 0.68 -12.27
N PHE A 382 20.79 0.86 -11.85
CA PHE A 382 21.15 2.00 -11.00
C PHE A 382 21.01 3.34 -11.72
N ARG A 383 21.30 3.39 -13.03
CA ARG A 383 21.04 4.60 -13.84
C ARG A 383 19.55 4.88 -13.97
N ALA A 384 18.73 3.86 -14.16
CA ALA A 384 17.27 3.97 -14.19
C ALA A 384 16.72 4.51 -12.86
N ILE A 385 17.20 3.96 -11.73
CA ILE A 385 16.87 4.49 -10.39
C ILE A 385 17.23 5.98 -10.30
N LYS A 386 18.42 6.38 -10.74
CA LYS A 386 18.84 7.79 -10.73
C LYS A 386 17.92 8.68 -11.58
N ARG A 387 17.59 8.26 -12.81
CA ARG A 387 16.69 9.01 -13.71
C ARG A 387 15.27 9.13 -13.13
N ILE A 388 14.78 8.08 -12.47
CA ILE A 388 13.50 8.12 -11.75
C ILE A 388 13.56 9.15 -10.62
N GLN A 389 14.60 9.14 -9.79
CA GLN A 389 14.74 10.07 -8.68
C GLN A 389 14.86 11.52 -9.15
N ASP A 390 15.63 11.76 -10.21
CA ASP A 390 15.80 13.10 -10.80
C ASP A 390 14.49 13.68 -11.34
N ARG A 391 13.58 12.82 -11.82
CA ARG A 391 12.33 13.25 -12.45
C ARG A 391 11.14 13.32 -11.48
N TYR A 392 11.05 12.39 -10.53
CA TYR A 392 9.86 12.22 -9.69
C TYR A 392 10.14 12.36 -8.18
N GLY A 393 11.39 12.71 -7.83
CA GLY A 393 11.88 12.87 -6.47
C GLY A 393 12.48 11.58 -5.89
N VAL A 394 13.35 11.75 -4.87
CA VAL A 394 14.11 10.65 -4.25
C VAL A 394 13.22 9.51 -3.73
N ASP A 395 12.05 9.84 -3.15
CA ASP A 395 11.13 8.84 -2.61
C ASP A 395 10.52 7.91 -3.66
N ALA A 396 10.55 8.28 -4.94
CA ALA A 396 9.98 7.51 -6.03
C ALA A 396 10.63 6.12 -6.16
N CYS A 397 11.95 6.02 -5.96
CA CYS A 397 12.68 4.76 -6.12
C CYS A 397 14.00 4.75 -5.34
N ARG A 398 13.96 4.85 -4.01
CA ARG A 398 15.20 4.77 -3.19
C ARG A 398 15.46 3.41 -2.56
N ARG A 399 14.45 2.53 -2.46
CA ARG A 399 14.60 1.25 -1.75
C ARG A 399 15.14 0.18 -2.67
N PHE A 400 16.25 -0.45 -2.24
CA PHE A 400 16.86 -1.58 -2.91
C PHE A 400 16.93 -2.77 -1.93
N ILE A 401 16.09 -3.77 -2.13
CA ILE A 401 16.03 -4.98 -1.31
C ILE A 401 17.06 -5.99 -1.83
N VAL A 402 17.87 -6.54 -0.93
CA VAL A 402 18.84 -7.61 -1.24
C VAL A 402 18.33 -8.93 -0.66
N SER A 403 17.78 -9.79 -1.52
CA SER A 403 17.35 -11.15 -1.14
C SER A 403 18.55 -12.02 -0.76
N PHE A 404 18.34 -12.97 0.14
CA PHE A 404 19.37 -13.86 0.69
C PHE A 404 20.61 -13.09 1.15
N THR A 405 20.42 -12.04 1.97
CA THR A 405 21.53 -11.28 2.56
C THR A 405 22.23 -12.11 3.62
N ARG A 406 23.54 -12.34 3.46
CA ARG A 406 24.35 -13.15 4.40
C ARG A 406 25.43 -12.34 5.11
N SER A 407 25.72 -11.13 4.63
CA SER A 407 26.79 -10.29 5.18
C SER A 407 26.57 -8.81 4.89
N ALA A 408 27.27 -7.93 5.62
CA ALA A 408 27.30 -6.50 5.29
C ALA A 408 28.03 -6.21 3.96
N SER A 409 28.84 -7.14 3.44
CA SER A 409 29.46 -7.02 2.12
C SER A 409 28.41 -7.05 1.01
N ASP A 410 27.34 -7.82 1.16
CA ASP A 410 26.25 -7.86 0.17
C ASP A 410 25.55 -6.49 0.07
N ILE A 411 25.46 -5.77 1.18
CA ILE A 411 24.94 -4.40 1.24
C ILE A 411 25.94 -3.40 0.64
N ALA A 412 27.23 -3.52 0.96
CA ALA A 412 28.28 -2.67 0.41
C ALA A 412 28.34 -2.72 -1.12
N LYS A 413 28.22 -3.92 -1.71
CA LYS A 413 28.21 -4.13 -3.17
C LYS A 413 27.16 -3.30 -3.88
N VAL A 414 25.97 -3.11 -3.28
CA VAL A 414 24.92 -2.29 -3.89
C VAL A 414 25.38 -0.83 -4.06
N PHE A 415 26.02 -0.26 -3.03
CA PHE A 415 26.57 1.10 -3.10
C PHE A 415 27.73 1.19 -4.10
N GLU A 416 28.65 0.23 -4.09
CA GLU A 416 29.78 0.17 -5.03
C GLU A 416 29.31 0.11 -6.49
N LEU A 417 28.30 -0.72 -6.78
CA LEU A 417 27.72 -0.84 -8.12
C LEU A 417 26.99 0.44 -8.53
N ALA A 418 26.30 1.10 -7.61
CA ALA A 418 25.63 2.37 -7.87
C ALA A 418 26.63 3.49 -8.21
N GLU A 419 27.76 3.55 -7.49
CA GLU A 419 28.86 4.48 -7.78
C GLU A 419 29.47 4.20 -9.15
N LEU A 420 29.76 2.93 -9.45
CA LEU A 420 30.30 2.48 -10.73
C LEU A 420 29.36 2.83 -11.89
N ALA A 421 28.06 2.59 -11.73
CA ALA A 421 27.06 2.81 -12.78
C ALA A 421 26.91 4.29 -13.18
N THR A 422 27.12 5.21 -12.24
CA THR A 422 26.79 6.63 -12.38
C THR A 422 28.02 7.55 -12.45
N GLY A 423 29.24 6.98 -12.44
CA GLY A 423 30.48 7.76 -12.48
C GLY A 423 30.67 8.64 -11.24
N GLY A 424 30.32 8.13 -10.06
CA GLY A 424 30.51 8.82 -8.78
C GLY A 424 29.38 9.77 -8.36
N LYS A 425 28.22 9.74 -9.03
CA LYS A 425 26.99 10.46 -8.63
C LYS A 425 25.82 9.48 -8.42
N PRO A 426 25.94 8.55 -7.45
CA PRO A 426 24.97 7.48 -7.26
C PRO A 426 23.59 8.05 -6.88
N PRO A 427 22.50 7.32 -7.19
CA PRO A 427 21.21 7.62 -6.61
C PRO A 427 21.24 7.50 -5.09
N VAL A 428 20.27 8.12 -4.42
CA VAL A 428 20.07 7.93 -2.99
C VAL A 428 19.45 6.55 -2.75
N LEU A 429 20.12 5.68 -1.99
CA LEU A 429 19.69 4.29 -1.79
C LEU A 429 19.49 3.92 -0.32
N ASP A 430 18.28 3.49 0.02
CA ASP A 430 17.94 2.72 1.22
C ASP A 430 18.13 1.24 0.89
N VAL A 431 19.30 0.66 1.21
CA VAL A 431 19.55 -0.76 0.95
C VAL A 431 18.99 -1.59 2.10
N VAL A 432 18.02 -2.47 1.80
CA VAL A 432 17.24 -3.23 2.77
C VAL A 432 17.68 -4.70 2.72
N PRO A 433 18.34 -5.22 3.76
CA PRO A 433 18.65 -6.64 3.83
C PRO A 433 17.38 -7.46 4.02
N LEU A 434 17.23 -8.52 3.23
CA LEU A 434 16.19 -9.54 3.39
C LEU A 434 16.81 -10.82 3.93
N PHE A 435 16.40 -11.20 5.15
CA PHE A 435 16.80 -12.44 5.83
C PHE A 435 15.72 -13.51 5.67
N GLU A 436 16.09 -14.65 5.07
CA GLU A 436 15.14 -15.65 4.59
C GLU A 436 15.32 -17.04 5.19
N THR A 437 16.54 -17.40 5.62
CA THR A 437 16.83 -18.68 6.28
C THR A 437 16.89 -18.50 7.80
N GLN A 438 16.81 -19.62 8.53
CA GLN A 438 16.96 -19.57 9.99
C GLN A 438 18.33 -18.99 10.40
N ALA A 439 19.40 -19.41 9.73
CA ALA A 439 20.76 -18.95 10.02
C ALA A 439 20.91 -17.44 9.76
N ASP A 440 20.28 -16.91 8.71
CA ASP A 440 20.32 -15.47 8.41
C ASP A 440 19.57 -14.66 9.48
N LEU A 441 18.43 -15.17 9.96
CA LEU A 441 17.65 -14.53 11.04
C LEU A 441 18.45 -14.45 12.34
N GLU A 442 19.17 -15.51 12.71
CA GLU A 442 20.04 -15.54 13.88
C GLU A 442 21.23 -14.56 13.78
N GLN A 443 21.68 -14.25 12.56
CA GLN A 443 22.79 -13.31 12.33
C GLN A 443 22.34 -11.87 12.03
N ALA A 444 21.04 -11.62 11.91
CA ALA A 444 20.47 -10.36 11.44
C ALA A 444 21.03 -9.13 12.19
N VAL A 445 21.06 -9.16 13.52
CA VAL A 445 21.57 -8.05 14.35
C VAL A 445 23.06 -7.81 14.12
N SER A 446 23.86 -8.87 13.96
CA SER A 446 25.29 -8.76 13.69
C SER A 446 25.55 -8.10 12.34
N ILE A 447 24.82 -8.53 11.30
CA ILE A 447 24.91 -7.99 9.94
C ILE A 447 24.48 -6.51 9.92
N LEU A 448 23.41 -6.15 10.61
CA LEU A 448 22.95 -4.75 10.68
C LEU A 448 23.94 -3.84 11.43
N LYS A 449 24.60 -4.32 12.49
CA LYS A 449 25.67 -3.57 13.16
C LYS A 449 26.84 -3.26 12.21
N GLN A 450 27.24 -4.24 11.41
CA GLN A 450 28.29 -4.05 10.39
C GLN A 450 27.81 -3.12 9.26
N THR A 451 26.53 -3.23 8.88
CA THR A 451 25.92 -2.36 7.86
C THR A 451 25.91 -0.89 8.30
N LEU A 452 25.61 -0.60 9.57
CA LEU A 452 25.74 0.75 10.15
C LEU A 452 27.17 1.29 10.12
N ALA A 453 28.18 0.43 10.00
CA ALA A 453 29.57 0.84 9.92
C ALA A 453 29.95 1.36 8.51
N LEU A 454 29.16 1.02 7.48
CA LEU A 454 29.41 1.42 6.09
C LEU A 454 29.27 2.94 5.92
N ALA A 455 30.21 3.56 5.21
CA ALA A 455 30.25 5.01 5.03
C ALA A 455 28.95 5.59 4.41
N PRO A 456 28.37 5.00 3.34
CA PRO A 456 27.12 5.49 2.75
C PRO A 456 25.89 5.40 3.69
N VAL A 457 25.93 4.50 4.67
CA VAL A 457 24.84 4.32 5.64
C VAL A 457 24.97 5.33 6.78
N LYS A 458 26.19 5.56 7.28
CA LYS A 458 26.46 6.53 8.37
C LYS A 458 25.98 7.94 8.05
N THR A 459 26.13 8.37 6.80
CA THR A 459 25.78 9.73 6.37
C THR A 459 24.26 9.98 6.35
N ARG A 460 23.43 8.94 6.33
CA ARG A 460 21.97 9.05 6.23
C ARG A 460 21.24 8.99 7.58
N GLY A 461 21.97 8.86 8.68
CA GLY A 461 21.43 8.87 10.03
C GLY A 461 21.05 7.49 10.56
N LYS A 462 20.32 7.46 11.67
CA LYS A 462 19.98 6.22 12.41
C LYS A 462 18.62 5.63 12.02
N GLU A 463 18.31 5.60 10.72
CA GLU A 463 17.08 4.99 10.21
C GLU A 463 17.42 3.78 9.36
N LEU A 464 16.88 2.62 9.75
CA LEU A 464 17.11 1.38 9.04
C LEU A 464 15.80 0.68 8.75
N GLU A 465 15.79 -0.04 7.65
CA GLU A 465 14.74 -0.96 7.27
C GLU A 465 15.37 -2.34 7.11
N VAL A 466 14.70 -3.38 7.60
CA VAL A 466 15.10 -4.78 7.45
C VAL A 466 13.88 -5.58 7.02
N MET A 467 14.05 -6.51 6.10
CA MET A 467 12.98 -7.37 5.64
C MET A 467 13.16 -8.80 6.19
N LEU A 468 12.06 -9.38 6.67
CA LEU A 468 12.02 -10.77 7.15
C LEU A 468 11.17 -11.61 6.21
N GLY A 469 11.76 -12.68 5.66
CA GLY A 469 11.10 -13.64 4.78
C GLY A 469 10.42 -14.75 5.57
N TYR A 470 9.13 -15.00 5.31
CA TYR A 470 8.35 -16.02 6.03
C TYR A 470 8.33 -17.36 5.30
N SER A 471 8.21 -17.30 3.97
CA SER A 471 7.94 -18.49 3.15
C SER A 471 9.14 -19.44 3.09
N ASP A 472 10.35 -18.92 2.88
CA ASP A 472 11.53 -19.76 2.67
C ASP A 472 12.02 -20.39 3.98
N SER A 473 11.98 -19.66 5.10
CA SER A 473 12.16 -20.24 6.43
C SER A 473 11.16 -21.39 6.70
N ALA A 474 9.88 -21.24 6.31
CA ALA A 474 8.88 -22.28 6.51
C ALA A 474 9.14 -23.54 5.66
N LYS A 475 9.70 -23.39 4.44
CA LYS A 475 10.10 -24.54 3.62
C LYS A 475 11.29 -25.30 4.22
N GLU A 476 12.19 -24.59 4.89
CA GLU A 476 13.41 -25.16 5.48
C GLU A 476 13.13 -25.94 6.78
N VAL A 477 12.37 -25.35 7.71
CA VAL A 477 12.22 -25.89 9.07
C VAL A 477 10.78 -26.18 9.50
N GLY A 478 9.83 -25.99 8.59
CA GLY A 478 8.40 -26.13 8.85
C GLY A 478 7.78 -24.84 9.38
N PRO A 479 6.46 -24.65 9.19
CA PRO A 479 5.78 -23.37 9.43
C PRO A 479 5.75 -22.94 10.90
N VAL A 480 5.62 -23.88 11.85
CA VAL A 480 5.56 -23.57 13.29
C VAL A 480 6.91 -23.08 13.79
N THR A 481 7.98 -23.81 13.47
CA THR A 481 9.35 -23.47 13.87
C THR A 481 9.80 -22.16 13.23
N ALA A 482 9.51 -21.95 11.95
CA ALA A 482 9.76 -20.68 11.27
C ALA A 482 9.05 -19.50 11.95
N THR A 483 7.80 -19.68 12.39
CA THR A 483 7.04 -18.64 13.11
C THR A 483 7.73 -18.23 14.41
N PHE A 484 8.22 -19.19 15.19
CA PHE A 484 8.94 -18.89 16.44
C PHE A 484 10.31 -18.26 16.17
N ALA A 485 11.05 -18.72 15.16
CA ALA A 485 12.33 -18.12 14.77
C ALA A 485 12.17 -16.65 14.34
N LEU A 486 11.14 -16.36 13.54
CA LEU A 486 10.81 -14.99 13.12
C LEU A 486 10.40 -14.12 14.30
N TYR A 487 9.58 -14.65 15.22
CA TYR A 487 9.20 -13.93 16.45
C TYR A 487 10.44 -13.59 17.31
N GLY A 488 11.35 -14.54 17.48
CA GLY A 488 12.62 -14.34 18.19
C GLY A 488 13.49 -13.26 17.53
N ALA A 489 13.67 -13.34 16.21
CA ALA A 489 14.43 -12.37 15.44
C ALA A 489 13.83 -10.95 15.54
N GLN A 490 12.51 -10.82 15.44
CA GLN A 490 11.82 -9.53 15.64
C GLN A 490 12.09 -8.94 17.05
N ALA A 491 11.99 -9.77 18.10
CA ALA A 491 12.24 -9.33 19.47
C ALA A 491 13.69 -8.87 19.68
N GLU A 492 14.65 -9.60 19.09
CA GLU A 492 16.07 -9.26 19.17
C GLU A 492 16.38 -7.96 18.42
N LEU A 493 15.87 -7.82 17.20
CA LEU A 493 15.99 -6.61 16.38
C LEU A 493 15.40 -5.39 17.09
N ALA A 494 14.20 -5.52 17.68
CA ALA A 494 13.55 -4.45 18.44
C ALA A 494 14.38 -4.03 19.66
N ARG A 495 14.90 -5.00 20.42
CA ARG A 495 15.76 -4.74 21.59
C ARG A 495 17.05 -4.04 21.17
N TRP A 496 17.69 -4.51 20.10
CA TRP A 496 18.90 -3.91 19.56
C TRP A 496 18.68 -2.47 19.08
N ALA A 497 17.61 -2.23 18.32
CA ALA A 497 17.24 -0.92 17.82
C ALA A 497 17.01 0.08 18.98
N LYS A 498 16.27 -0.34 20.01
CA LYS A 498 16.06 0.43 21.24
C LYS A 498 17.38 0.78 21.94
N ASN A 499 18.27 -0.18 22.11
CA ASN A 499 19.55 0.01 22.82
C ASN A 499 20.54 0.90 22.06
N THR A 500 20.44 0.97 20.73
CA THR A 500 21.35 1.76 19.87
C THR A 500 20.77 3.11 19.45
N GLY A 501 19.50 3.35 19.74
CA GLY A 501 18.75 4.53 19.28
C GLY A 501 18.50 4.53 17.77
N VAL A 502 18.51 3.35 17.14
CA VAL A 502 18.18 3.19 15.72
C VAL A 502 16.66 3.15 15.57
N ARG A 503 16.14 3.97 14.67
CA ARG A 503 14.75 3.91 14.22
C ARG A 503 14.62 2.79 13.19
N LEU A 504 14.29 1.59 13.66
CA LEU A 504 14.14 0.40 12.82
C LEU A 504 12.71 0.28 12.29
N THR A 505 12.58 -0.07 11.02
CA THR A 505 11.31 -0.52 10.42
C THR A 505 11.47 -1.97 9.98
N ILE A 506 10.66 -2.87 10.52
CA ILE A 506 10.62 -4.27 10.08
C ILE A 506 9.62 -4.37 8.93
N PHE A 507 10.10 -4.82 7.77
CA PHE A 507 9.32 -5.09 6.58
C PHE A 507 8.94 -6.58 6.57
N HIS A 508 7.65 -6.85 6.74
CA HIS A 508 7.10 -8.19 6.77
C HIS A 508 6.85 -8.72 5.34
N GLY A 509 7.64 -9.70 4.92
CA GLY A 509 7.56 -10.32 3.59
C GLY A 509 6.37 -11.26 3.34
N ARG A 510 6.35 -11.85 2.14
CA ARG A 510 5.30 -12.79 1.70
C ARG A 510 5.29 -14.08 2.54
N GLY A 511 4.09 -14.64 2.76
CA GLY A 511 3.92 -15.96 3.38
C GLY A 511 3.39 -15.97 4.81
N GLY A 512 3.54 -14.87 5.55
CA GLY A 512 3.00 -14.77 6.92
C GLY A 512 1.49 -14.56 6.95
N ALA A 513 0.88 -14.79 8.12
CA ALA A 513 -0.54 -14.53 8.38
C ALA A 513 -0.98 -13.09 8.02
N LEU A 514 -0.04 -12.15 8.03
CA LEU A 514 -0.25 -10.73 7.67
C LEU A 514 -0.56 -10.54 6.17
N GLY A 515 0.16 -11.23 5.29
CA GLY A 515 0.13 -11.01 3.83
C GLY A 515 -0.88 -11.86 3.06
N ARG A 516 -1.25 -13.05 3.58
CA ARG A 516 -2.08 -14.04 2.86
C ARG A 516 -3.59 -13.90 3.05
N GLY A 517 -4.04 -13.04 3.97
CA GLY A 517 -5.46 -12.95 4.33
C GLY A 517 -6.04 -14.20 5.02
N GLY A 518 -5.19 -15.13 5.47
CA GLY A 518 -5.60 -16.39 6.14
C GLY A 518 -6.19 -16.22 7.54
N GLY A 519 -6.41 -14.98 7.98
CA GLY A 519 -7.04 -14.62 9.24
C GLY A 519 -7.14 -13.10 9.40
N PRO A 520 -7.76 -12.62 10.50
CA PRO A 520 -7.90 -11.19 10.76
C PRO A 520 -6.52 -10.51 10.90
N ALA A 521 -6.21 -9.55 10.02
CA ALA A 521 -4.90 -8.88 9.96
C ALA A 521 -4.55 -8.16 11.27
N ASN A 522 -5.54 -7.52 11.90
CA ASN A 522 -5.48 -6.94 13.23
C ASN A 522 -4.88 -7.88 14.28
N ARG A 523 -5.33 -9.14 14.35
CA ARG A 523 -4.88 -10.13 15.33
C ARG A 523 -3.44 -10.53 15.08
N ALA A 524 -3.05 -10.66 13.81
CA ALA A 524 -1.68 -10.97 13.44
C ALA A 524 -0.72 -9.80 13.77
N ILE A 525 -1.14 -8.55 13.59
CA ILE A 525 -0.37 -7.35 13.96
C ILE A 525 -0.20 -7.27 15.48
N LEU A 526 -1.28 -7.47 16.24
CA LEU A 526 -1.25 -7.46 17.71
C LEU A 526 -0.40 -8.60 18.32
N ALA A 527 -0.11 -9.64 17.54
CA ALA A 527 0.68 -10.79 17.95
C ALA A 527 2.18 -10.68 17.57
N GLN A 528 2.62 -9.58 16.95
CA GLN A 528 4.04 -9.37 16.65
C GLN A 528 4.86 -9.22 17.94
N ALA A 529 6.17 -9.45 17.84
CA ALA A 529 7.04 -9.42 19.01
C ALA A 529 7.06 -8.04 19.71
N PRO A 530 7.28 -7.98 21.04
CA PRO A 530 7.35 -6.71 21.76
C PRO A 530 8.38 -5.75 21.14
N GLY A 531 7.97 -4.50 20.94
CA GLY A 531 8.77 -3.42 20.38
C GLY A 531 9.03 -3.51 18.88
N SER A 532 8.56 -4.55 18.18
CA SER A 532 8.85 -4.78 16.76
C SER A 532 8.17 -3.79 15.81
N LEU A 533 7.04 -3.22 16.21
CA LEU A 533 6.29 -2.24 15.42
C LEU A 533 6.74 -0.80 15.72
N ASP A 534 6.74 -0.38 17.00
CA ASP A 534 7.05 1.00 17.41
C ASP A 534 6.31 2.05 16.55
N TYR A 535 5.01 1.84 16.37
CA TYR A 535 4.09 2.64 15.52
C TYR A 535 4.39 2.60 14.02
N ARG A 536 5.28 1.72 13.56
CA ARG A 536 5.67 1.58 12.15
C ARG A 536 5.39 0.17 11.68
N PHE A 537 4.67 0.09 10.56
CA PHE A 537 4.29 -1.19 9.98
C PHE A 537 4.49 -1.13 8.48
N LYS A 538 5.34 -2.02 7.96
CA LYS A 538 5.54 -2.19 6.52
C LYS A 538 5.30 -3.66 6.17
N VAL A 539 4.42 -3.93 5.21
CA VAL A 539 3.99 -5.30 4.91
C VAL A 539 3.81 -5.50 3.42
N THR A 540 4.14 -6.70 2.93
CA THR A 540 3.84 -7.10 1.56
C THR A 540 2.37 -7.48 1.42
N GLU A 541 1.65 -6.77 0.57
CA GLU A 541 0.30 -7.08 0.10
C GLU A 541 0.39 -8.02 -1.11
N GLN A 542 0.04 -9.28 -0.90
CA GLN A 542 0.16 -10.28 -1.95
C GLN A 542 -0.91 -10.07 -3.04
N GLY A 543 -0.54 -10.28 -4.31
CA GLY A 543 -1.40 -9.99 -5.46
C GLY A 543 -2.77 -10.66 -5.38
N GLU A 544 -2.84 -11.88 -4.82
CA GLU A 544 -4.07 -12.65 -4.61
C GLU A 544 -5.10 -11.99 -3.67
N VAL A 545 -4.67 -11.10 -2.77
CA VAL A 545 -5.56 -10.43 -1.81
C VAL A 545 -5.81 -8.96 -2.12
N ILE A 546 -5.07 -8.35 -3.07
CA ILE A 546 -5.16 -6.92 -3.36
C ILE A 546 -6.60 -6.53 -3.70
N PHE A 547 -7.25 -7.21 -4.65
CA PHE A 547 -8.63 -6.88 -5.03
C PHE A 547 -9.63 -7.13 -3.89
N ALA A 548 -9.42 -8.17 -3.08
CA ALA A 548 -10.31 -8.47 -1.95
C ALA A 548 -10.21 -7.42 -0.83
N ARG A 549 -9.04 -6.78 -0.67
CA ARG A 549 -8.79 -5.75 0.36
C ARG A 549 -9.03 -4.33 -0.15
N TYR A 550 -8.70 -4.05 -1.40
CA TYR A 550 -8.61 -2.71 -1.96
C TYR A 550 -9.49 -2.47 -3.19
N GLY A 551 -10.20 -3.49 -3.69
CA GLY A 551 -11.09 -3.38 -4.85
C GLY A 551 -12.37 -2.59 -4.59
N ASN A 552 -12.83 -2.52 -3.34
CA ASN A 552 -14.01 -1.74 -2.94
C ASN A 552 -13.63 -0.65 -1.94
N PRO A 553 -14.04 0.62 -2.16
CA PRO A 553 -13.72 1.74 -1.26
C PRO A 553 -14.10 1.52 0.21
N ALA A 554 -15.26 0.93 0.50
CA ALA A 554 -15.71 0.72 1.89
C ALA A 554 -14.88 -0.36 2.59
N ILE A 555 -14.57 -1.45 1.89
CA ILE A 555 -13.71 -2.52 2.40
C ILE A 555 -12.28 -2.00 2.61
N ALA A 556 -11.76 -1.26 1.63
CA ALA A 556 -10.41 -0.69 1.66
C ALA A 556 -10.24 0.31 2.82
N LYS A 557 -11.19 1.22 3.00
CA LYS A 557 -11.21 2.14 4.14
C LYS A 557 -11.20 1.35 5.44
N ARG A 558 -12.12 0.40 5.61
CA ARG A 558 -12.20 -0.42 6.82
C ARG A 558 -10.92 -1.21 7.09
N HIS A 559 -10.33 -1.77 6.05
CA HIS A 559 -9.08 -2.52 6.16
C HIS A 559 -7.94 -1.63 6.68
N LEU A 560 -7.77 -0.44 6.12
CA LEU A 560 -6.75 0.52 6.55
C LEU A 560 -6.99 1.00 7.99
N GLU A 561 -8.24 1.23 8.39
CA GLU A 561 -8.60 1.56 9.77
C GLU A 561 -8.22 0.44 10.75
N GLN A 562 -8.53 -0.82 10.42
CA GLN A 562 -8.19 -1.97 11.27
C GLN A 562 -6.68 -2.20 11.37
N VAL A 563 -5.95 -2.03 10.26
CA VAL A 563 -4.49 -2.13 10.25
C VAL A 563 -3.90 -1.02 11.13
N MET A 564 -4.33 0.23 10.95
CA MET A 564 -3.86 1.34 11.78
C MET A 564 -4.17 1.08 13.25
N SER A 565 -5.42 0.73 13.55
CA SER A 565 -5.88 0.44 14.92
C SER A 565 -4.97 -0.57 15.59
N ALA A 566 -4.69 -1.68 14.90
CA ALA A 566 -3.81 -2.72 15.41
C ALA A 566 -2.36 -2.24 15.58
N VAL A 567 -1.82 -1.42 14.67
CA VAL A 567 -0.45 -0.90 14.77
C VAL A 567 -0.29 0.04 15.97
N VAL A 568 -1.27 0.92 16.19
CA VAL A 568 -1.26 1.84 17.33
C VAL A 568 -1.44 1.07 18.63
N LEU A 569 -2.48 0.24 18.75
CA LEU A 569 -2.74 -0.56 19.94
C LEU A 569 -1.58 -1.49 20.27
N ALA A 570 -1.01 -2.17 19.28
CA ALA A 570 0.14 -3.04 19.49
C ALA A 570 1.34 -2.29 20.08
N SER A 571 1.44 -0.98 19.86
CA SER A 571 2.56 -0.16 20.30
C SER A 571 2.32 0.55 21.65
N THR A 572 1.12 0.42 22.25
CA THR A 572 0.84 1.03 23.56
C THR A 572 1.56 0.29 24.70
N PRO A 573 1.91 0.98 25.80
CA PRO A 573 2.60 0.34 26.93
C PRO A 573 1.85 -0.87 27.50
N ARG A 574 0.52 -0.79 27.58
CA ARG A 574 -0.32 -1.87 28.12
C ARG A 574 -0.25 -3.13 27.27
N VAL A 575 -0.39 -3.01 25.95
CA VAL A 575 -0.32 -4.17 25.05
C VAL A 575 1.11 -4.71 25.00
N GLN A 576 2.12 -3.83 24.95
CA GLN A 576 3.53 -4.21 24.98
C GLN A 576 3.89 -4.99 26.24
N GLN A 577 3.39 -4.59 27.41
CA GLN A 577 3.58 -5.31 28.66
C GLN A 577 2.93 -6.70 28.59
N ARG A 578 1.67 -6.79 28.15
CA ARG A 578 0.93 -8.06 28.01
C ARG A 578 1.65 -9.04 27.08
N VAL A 579 2.11 -8.58 25.92
CA VAL A 579 2.84 -9.44 24.97
C VAL A 579 4.19 -9.85 25.52
N SER A 580 4.88 -8.97 26.25
CA SER A 580 6.15 -9.31 26.93
C SER A 580 5.97 -10.35 28.04
N ASP A 581 4.90 -10.24 28.84
CA ASP A 581 4.54 -11.23 29.85
C ASP A 581 4.21 -12.59 29.22
N ALA A 582 3.41 -12.59 28.15
CA ALA A 582 3.09 -13.80 27.40
C ALA A 582 4.36 -14.45 26.81
N ALA A 583 5.26 -13.67 26.23
CA ALA A 583 6.52 -14.17 25.68
C ALA A 583 7.36 -14.88 26.75
N ARG A 584 7.47 -14.31 27.95
CA ARG A 584 8.17 -14.94 29.09
C ARG A 584 7.47 -16.20 29.58
N ASN A 585 6.16 -16.15 29.77
CA ASN A 585 5.40 -17.24 30.38
C ASN A 585 5.33 -18.50 29.48
N PHE A 586 5.37 -18.31 28.16
CA PHE A 586 5.22 -19.40 27.18
C PHE A 586 6.51 -19.78 26.46
N GLU A 587 7.66 -19.20 26.82
CA GLU A 587 8.96 -19.47 26.16
C GLU A 587 9.30 -20.96 26.13
N GLY A 588 9.22 -21.64 27.29
CA GLY A 588 9.51 -23.08 27.38
C GLY A 588 8.55 -23.95 26.57
N VAL A 589 7.26 -23.58 26.55
CA VAL A 589 6.24 -24.28 25.75
C VAL A 589 6.51 -24.10 24.26
N ALA A 590 6.80 -22.87 23.84
CA ALA A 590 7.14 -22.54 22.45
C ALA A 590 8.37 -23.32 21.98
N ALA A 591 9.42 -23.42 22.80
CA ALA A 591 10.61 -24.19 22.49
C ALA A 591 10.33 -25.70 22.32
N GLY A 592 9.51 -26.27 23.21
CA GLY A 592 9.08 -27.67 23.13
C GLY A 592 8.26 -27.96 21.86
N VAL A 593 7.26 -27.11 21.57
CA VAL A 593 6.44 -27.21 20.35
C VAL A 593 7.29 -27.05 19.09
N SER A 594 8.20 -26.07 19.07
CA SER A 594 9.09 -25.83 17.94
C SER A 594 9.98 -27.05 17.64
N THR A 595 10.52 -27.69 18.68
CA THR A 595 11.38 -28.87 18.53
C THR A 595 10.59 -30.05 17.96
N ALA A 596 9.42 -30.34 18.53
CA ALA A 596 8.56 -31.43 18.06
C ALA A 596 8.05 -31.19 16.63
N ALA A 597 7.63 -29.96 16.31
CA ALA A 597 7.14 -29.60 14.98
C ALA A 597 8.23 -29.70 13.91
N ARG A 598 9.45 -29.24 14.21
CA ARG A 598 10.60 -29.37 13.29
C ARG A 598 10.94 -30.82 13.02
N ALA A 599 10.97 -31.66 14.06
CA ALA A 599 11.25 -33.08 13.92
C ALA A 599 10.18 -33.78 13.05
N ALA A 600 8.90 -33.50 13.28
CA ALA A 600 7.80 -34.05 12.48
C ALA A 600 7.85 -33.57 11.02
N TYR A 601 8.13 -32.29 10.79
CA TYR A 601 8.26 -31.74 9.44
C TYR A 601 9.41 -32.41 8.68
N ARG A 602 10.60 -32.48 9.28
CA ARG A 602 11.77 -33.13 8.67
C ARG A 602 11.53 -34.61 8.41
N ALA A 603 10.96 -35.33 9.37
CA ALA A 603 10.61 -36.74 9.18
C ALA A 603 9.73 -36.95 7.93
N LEU A 604 8.79 -36.03 7.64
CA LEU A 604 7.98 -36.07 6.43
C LEU A 604 8.78 -35.71 5.18
N VAL A 605 9.42 -34.54 5.13
CA VAL A 605 10.06 -34.03 3.90
C VAL A 605 11.36 -34.76 3.54
N GLU A 606 11.97 -35.46 4.50
CA GLU A 606 13.16 -36.30 4.32
C GLU A 606 12.77 -37.79 4.15
N THR A 607 11.47 -38.13 4.07
CA THR A 607 11.02 -39.49 3.75
C THR A 607 11.42 -39.86 2.31
N GLU A 608 11.90 -41.09 2.11
CA GLU A 608 12.21 -41.60 0.78
C GLU A 608 10.97 -41.57 -0.13
N GLY A 609 11.06 -40.88 -1.27
CA GLY A 609 9.96 -40.75 -2.23
C GLY A 609 9.02 -39.55 -2.01
N PHE A 610 9.33 -38.67 -1.06
CA PHE A 610 8.74 -37.31 -0.97
C PHE A 610 9.32 -36.41 -2.07
#